data_AF-A0A0F9PAW7-F1
#
_entry.id   AF-A0A0F9PAW7-F1
#
_cell.length_a   1.000
_cell.length_b   1.000
_cell.length_c   1.000
_cell.angle_alpha   90.00
_cell.angle_beta   90.00
_cell.angle_gamma   90.00
#
_symmetry.space_group_name_H-M   'P 1'
#
loop_
_entity.id
_entity.type
_entity.pdbx_description
1 polymer ?
#
loop_
_entity_poly.entity_id
_entity_poly.type
_entity_poly.pdbx_seq_one_letter_code
_entity_poly.pdbx_strand_id
1 'polypeptide(L)'
;MKKDTNPKDIIGMRKAPMSTLSCPVLFEMGLGMLEGARKYGRHNYRAMGVSATVYYDAAMGHLMDWFEGEDIDPDSGLSHVTKAMTALVVLRDSMLYGNWVDDRPLRNPNKLYKKHFNPKAEAIIEKYPDAEEPYLETRKDTPRGG
;
A
#
# COMPACT_ATOMS: atom_id res chain seq x y z
N MET A 1 -15.04 -14.15 -38.12
CA MET A 1 -13.69 -14.72 -38.35
C MET A 1 -12.99 -14.86 -37.01
N LYS A 2 -12.74 -16.08 -36.53
CA LYS A 2 -11.86 -16.29 -35.36
C LYS A 2 -10.46 -15.86 -35.81
N LYS A 3 -9.88 -14.86 -35.15
CA LYS A 3 -8.50 -14.44 -35.44
C LYS A 3 -7.61 -15.64 -35.10
N ASP A 4 -6.90 -16.19 -36.08
CA ASP A 4 -5.84 -17.17 -35.81
C ASP A 4 -4.91 -16.54 -34.80
N THR A 5 -4.87 -17.13 -33.60
CA THR A 5 -4.27 -16.49 -32.45
C THR A 5 -2.77 -16.47 -32.69
N ASN A 6 -2.21 -15.28 -32.89
CA ASN A 6 -0.79 -15.09 -33.14
C ASN A 6 -0.02 -15.83 -32.02
N PRO A 7 0.96 -16.69 -32.35
CA PRO A 7 1.74 -17.40 -31.33
C PRO A 7 2.37 -16.48 -30.27
N LYS A 8 2.66 -15.22 -30.62
CA LYS A 8 3.10 -14.19 -29.67
C LYS A 8 2.02 -13.79 -28.67
N ASP A 9 0.74 -13.78 -29.05
CA ASP A 9 -0.39 -13.43 -28.18
C ASP A 9 -0.58 -14.53 -27.12
N ILE A 10 -0.55 -15.82 -27.52
CA ILE A 10 -0.69 -16.96 -26.60
C ILE A 10 0.45 -17.02 -25.58
N ILE A 11 1.69 -16.86 -26.04
CA ILE A 11 2.88 -16.88 -25.16
C ILE A 11 2.93 -15.61 -24.30
N GLY A 12 2.54 -14.46 -24.86
CA GLY A 12 2.51 -13.17 -24.19
C GLY A 12 1.56 -13.15 -23.00
N MET A 13 0.36 -13.74 -23.12
CA MET A 13 -0.63 -13.81 -22.04
C MET A 13 -0.17 -14.59 -20.80
N ARG A 14 0.87 -15.43 -20.92
CA ARG A 14 1.42 -16.22 -19.80
C ARG A 14 2.60 -15.55 -19.10
N LYS A 15 3.05 -14.38 -19.58
CA LYS A 15 4.12 -13.59 -18.94
C LYS A 15 3.52 -12.65 -17.90
N ALA A 16 4.34 -12.20 -16.94
CA ALA A 16 3.94 -11.16 -15.99
C ALA A 16 3.50 -9.89 -16.75
N PRO A 17 2.22 -9.49 -16.67
CA PRO A 17 1.68 -8.45 -17.55
C PRO A 17 1.88 -7.05 -16.96
N MET A 18 2.84 -6.28 -17.45
CA MET A 18 3.04 -4.89 -17.00
C MET A 18 1.85 -3.97 -17.32
N SER A 19 1.05 -4.32 -18.33
CA SER A 19 -0.14 -3.56 -18.73
C SER A 19 -1.25 -3.53 -17.68
N THR A 20 -1.18 -4.37 -16.65
CA THR A 20 -2.14 -4.35 -15.54
C THR A 20 -1.77 -3.34 -14.46
N LEU A 21 -0.61 -2.67 -14.56
CA LEU A 21 -0.16 -1.66 -13.63
C LEU A 21 -0.51 -0.25 -14.16
N SER A 22 -0.86 0.66 -13.25
CA SER A 22 -1.10 2.07 -13.59
C SER A 22 0.23 2.77 -13.90
N CYS A 23 0.44 3.19 -15.14
CA CYS A 23 1.66 3.92 -15.54
C CYS A 23 1.89 5.20 -14.73
N PRO A 24 0.88 6.07 -14.48
CA PRO A 24 1.08 7.26 -13.65
C PRO A 24 1.60 6.93 -12.24
N VAL A 25 1.04 5.90 -11.59
CA VAL A 25 1.48 5.48 -10.25
C VAL A 25 2.93 4.99 -10.28
N LEU A 26 3.32 4.23 -11.32
CA LEU A 26 4.72 3.80 -11.48
C LEU A 26 5.67 4.99 -11.67
N PHE A 27 5.26 6.05 -12.36
CA PHE A 27 6.06 7.25 -12.52
C PHE A 27 6.24 8.00 -11.20
N GLU A 28 5.17 8.15 -10.41
CA GLU A 28 5.25 8.76 -9.08
C GLU A 28 6.15 7.97 -8.12
N MET A 29 6.01 6.64 -8.11
CA MET A 29 6.93 5.78 -7.35
C MET A 29 8.38 5.93 -7.85
N GLY A 30 8.57 6.13 -9.16
CA GLY A 30 9.88 6.47 -9.73
C GLY A 30 10.47 7.75 -9.13
N LEU A 31 9.64 8.78 -8.90
CA LEU A 31 10.06 10.02 -8.23
C LEU A 31 10.41 9.78 -6.75
N GLY A 32 9.58 9.01 -6.02
CA GLY A 32 9.89 8.64 -4.63
C GLY A 32 11.19 7.84 -4.50
N MET A 33 11.42 6.89 -5.42
CA MET A 33 12.68 6.13 -5.49
C MET A 33 13.87 7.00 -5.90
N LEU A 34 13.66 7.98 -6.77
CA LEU A 34 14.69 8.96 -7.14
C LEU A 34 15.09 9.83 -5.95
N GLU A 35 14.12 10.32 -5.17
CA GLU A 35 14.36 11.06 -3.94
C GLU A 35 15.22 10.25 -2.96
N GLY A 36 14.84 8.99 -2.69
CA GLY A 36 15.62 8.07 -1.87
C GLY A 36 17.03 7.82 -2.44
N ALA A 37 17.15 7.70 -3.76
CA ALA A 37 18.45 7.56 -4.42
C ALA A 37 19.34 8.80 -4.25
N ARG A 38 18.77 10.01 -4.18
CA ARG A 38 19.52 11.25 -3.92
C ARG A 38 19.92 11.37 -2.45
N LYS A 39 19.10 10.89 -1.52
CA LYS A 39 19.37 10.93 -0.07
C LYS A 39 20.34 9.82 0.38
N TYR A 40 20.18 8.60 -0.11
CA TYR A 40 20.83 7.40 0.45
C TYR A 40 21.58 6.55 -0.58
N GLY A 41 21.62 6.99 -1.84
CA GLY A 41 22.24 6.26 -2.96
C GLY A 41 21.28 5.26 -3.62
N ARG A 42 21.35 5.17 -4.94
CA ARG A 42 20.45 4.34 -5.75
C ARG A 42 20.68 2.85 -5.46
N HIS A 43 19.63 2.13 -5.07
CA HIS A 43 19.66 0.69 -4.75
C HIS A 43 20.57 0.27 -3.59
N ASN A 44 21.08 1.20 -2.78
CA ASN A 44 21.94 0.86 -1.64
C ASN A 44 21.27 -0.07 -0.62
N TYR A 45 19.94 -0.03 -0.51
CA TYR A 45 19.14 -0.95 0.31
C TYR A 45 19.37 -2.43 -0.05
N ARG A 46 19.80 -2.77 -1.28
CA ARG A 46 20.16 -4.15 -1.67
C ARG A 46 21.46 -4.65 -1.08
N ALA A 47 22.37 -3.75 -0.73
CA ALA A 47 23.62 -4.10 -0.07
C ALA A 47 23.49 -3.96 1.45
N MET A 48 22.85 -2.88 1.91
CA MET A 48 22.80 -2.51 3.33
C MET A 48 21.69 -3.19 4.12
N GLY A 49 20.60 -3.58 3.45
CA GLY A 49 19.41 -4.09 4.13
C GLY A 49 18.58 -3.00 4.81
N VAL A 50 17.46 -3.43 5.39
CA VAL A 50 16.50 -2.56 6.09
C VAL A 50 15.87 -3.29 7.28
N SER A 51 15.38 -2.54 8.27
CA SER A 51 14.58 -3.09 9.38
C SER A 51 13.09 -3.10 9.02
N ALA A 52 12.37 -4.14 9.45
CA ALA A 52 10.94 -4.28 9.20
C ALA A 52 10.12 -3.21 9.94
N THR A 53 10.42 -2.95 11.21
CA THR A 53 9.70 -1.95 12.02
C THR A 53 9.89 -0.55 11.45
N VAL A 54 11.11 -0.15 11.08
CA VAL A 54 11.39 1.18 10.50
C VAL A 54 10.56 1.44 9.24
N TYR A 55 10.49 0.47 8.33
CA TYR A 55 9.73 0.64 7.09
C TYR A 55 8.22 0.42 7.29
N TYR A 56 7.82 -0.33 8.30
CA TYR A 56 6.42 -0.40 8.74
C TYR A 56 5.95 0.95 9.27
N ASP A 57 6.72 1.58 10.15
CA ASP A 57 6.39 2.90 10.72
C ASP A 57 6.41 3.98 9.65
N ALA A 58 7.38 3.97 8.73
CA ALA A 58 7.41 4.91 7.61
C ALA A 58 6.18 4.79 6.70
N ALA A 59 5.78 3.57 6.33
CA ALA A 59 4.60 3.35 5.51
C ALA A 59 3.31 3.72 6.26
N MET A 60 3.23 3.36 7.55
CA MET A 60 2.05 3.65 8.37
C MET A 60 1.90 5.14 8.65
N GLY A 61 2.99 5.86 8.93
CA GLY A 61 2.99 7.31 9.14
C GLY A 61 2.37 8.04 7.95
N HIS A 62 2.84 7.74 6.73
CA HIS A 62 2.22 8.32 5.53
C HIS A 62 0.73 7.95 5.39
N LEU A 63 0.32 6.72 5.71
CA LEU A 63 -1.10 6.34 5.66
C LEU A 63 -1.93 7.04 6.73
N MET A 64 -1.37 7.33 7.90
CA MET A 64 -2.02 8.06 8.98
C MET A 64 -2.23 9.52 8.58
N ASP A 65 -1.20 10.20 8.09
CA ASP A 65 -1.31 11.59 7.64
C ASP A 65 -2.36 11.73 6.52
N TRP A 66 -2.34 10.80 5.56
CA TRP A 66 -3.35 10.73 4.50
C TRP A 66 -4.77 10.52 5.06
N PHE A 67 -4.91 9.61 6.03
CA PHE A 67 -6.21 9.32 6.64
C PHE A 67 -6.77 10.51 7.42
N GLU A 68 -5.90 11.33 8.01
CA GLU A 68 -6.26 12.58 8.69
C GLU A 68 -6.44 13.78 7.73
N GLY A 69 -6.29 13.56 6.42
CA GLY A 69 -6.64 14.53 5.37
C GLY A 69 -5.46 15.27 4.73
N GLU A 70 -4.21 14.92 5.03
CA GLU A 70 -3.04 15.45 4.32
C GLU A 70 -2.75 14.61 3.08
N ASP A 71 -3.21 15.07 1.91
CA ASP A 71 -3.08 14.30 0.67
C ASP A 71 -1.64 14.22 0.13
N ILE A 72 -0.87 15.29 0.32
CA ILE A 72 0.45 15.52 -0.27
C ILE A 72 1.51 15.69 0.81
N ASP A 73 2.56 14.87 0.73
CA ASP A 73 3.73 14.96 1.60
C ASP A 73 4.46 16.29 1.38
N PRO A 74 4.55 17.17 2.40
CA PRO A 74 5.10 18.51 2.23
C PRO A 74 6.59 18.51 1.85
N ASP A 75 7.34 17.46 2.20
CA ASP A 75 8.78 17.39 1.92
C ASP A 75 9.07 17.02 0.46
N SER A 76 8.23 16.19 -0.14
CA SER A 76 8.45 15.66 -1.50
C SER A 76 7.51 16.22 -2.55
N GLY A 77 6.37 16.78 -2.15
CA GLY A 77 5.30 17.18 -3.06
C GLY A 77 4.58 16.00 -3.74
N LEU A 78 4.78 14.77 -3.25
CA LEU A 78 4.14 13.56 -3.75
C LEU A 78 2.98 13.14 -2.84
N SER A 79 2.04 12.34 -3.36
CA SER A 79 0.98 11.78 -2.51
C SER A 79 1.56 10.93 -1.38
N HIS A 80 1.01 11.06 -0.17
CA HIS A 80 1.33 10.19 0.97
C HIS A 80 1.13 8.70 0.63
N VAL A 81 0.11 8.36 -0.18
CA VAL A 81 -0.12 6.98 -0.63
C VAL A 81 1.04 6.46 -1.48
N THR A 82 1.58 7.31 -2.38
CA THR A 82 2.77 6.99 -3.19
C THR A 82 4.01 6.80 -2.33
N LYS A 83 4.17 7.61 -1.29
CA LYS A 83 5.29 7.49 -0.35
C LYS A 83 5.22 6.20 0.46
N ALA A 84 4.04 5.82 0.94
CA ALA A 84 3.81 4.54 1.59
C ALA A 84 4.15 3.36 0.65
N MET A 85 3.71 3.40 -0.61
CA MET A 85 4.08 2.38 -1.61
C MET A 85 5.59 2.30 -1.83
N THR A 86 6.26 3.45 -1.92
CA THR A 86 7.72 3.54 -2.11
C THR A 86 8.48 2.87 -0.96
N ALA A 87 8.06 3.12 0.29
CA ALA A 87 8.62 2.44 1.46
C ALA A 87 8.43 0.91 1.36
N LEU A 88 7.23 0.46 1.01
CA LEU A 88 6.93 -0.98 0.88
C LEU A 88 7.72 -1.66 -0.25
N VAL A 89 8.01 -0.97 -1.35
CA VAL A 89 8.87 -1.51 -2.41
C VAL A 89 10.27 -1.79 -1.90
N VAL A 90 10.87 -0.85 -1.18
CA VAL A 90 12.22 -1.01 -0.62
C VAL A 90 12.27 -2.16 0.40
N LEU A 91 11.26 -2.24 1.28
CA LEU A 91 11.14 -3.34 2.23
C LEU A 91 11.00 -4.68 1.51
N ARG A 92 10.12 -4.76 0.50
CA ARG A 92 9.87 -6.00 -0.24
C ARG A 92 11.11 -6.45 -1.02
N ASP A 93 11.86 -5.52 -1.60
CA ASP A 93 13.10 -5.82 -2.31
C ASP A 93 14.17 -6.37 -1.35
N SER A 94 14.34 -5.75 -0.18
CA SER A 94 15.24 -6.26 0.85
C SER A 94 14.84 -7.68 1.35
N MET A 95 13.53 -7.97 1.42
CA MET A 95 13.05 -9.33 1.69
C MET A 95 13.41 -10.33 0.57
N LEU A 96 13.44 -9.91 -0.69
CA LEU A 96 13.88 -10.77 -1.82
C LEU A 96 15.38 -11.04 -1.78
N TYR A 97 16.17 -10.05 -1.36
CA TYR A 97 17.63 -10.19 -1.20
C TYR A 97 18.04 -10.91 0.10
N GLY A 98 17.10 -11.15 1.02
CA GLY A 98 17.37 -11.81 2.28
C GLY A 98 18.23 -11.00 3.25
N ASN A 99 18.36 -9.69 3.01
CA ASN A 99 19.21 -8.78 3.80
C ASN A 99 18.39 -7.88 4.76
N TRP A 100 17.07 -8.04 4.80
CA TRP A 100 16.21 -7.37 5.77
C TRP A 100 16.35 -7.95 7.18
N VAL A 101 16.11 -7.13 8.20
CA VAL A 101 16.03 -7.53 9.60
C VAL A 101 14.57 -7.70 10.00
N ASP A 102 14.18 -8.92 10.38
CA ASP A 102 12.87 -9.22 10.94
C ASP A 102 12.84 -8.91 12.44
N ASP A 103 12.64 -7.64 12.78
CA ASP A 103 12.49 -7.13 14.15
C ASP A 103 11.02 -6.95 14.55
N ARG A 104 10.10 -7.60 13.83
CA ARG A 104 8.67 -7.57 14.17
C ARG A 104 8.42 -8.24 15.54
N PRO A 105 7.37 -7.86 16.27
CA PRO A 105 6.98 -8.52 17.51
C PRO A 105 6.80 -10.03 17.35
N LEU A 106 6.94 -10.77 18.46
CA LEU A 106 6.63 -12.20 18.49
C LEU A 106 5.26 -12.45 17.87
N ARG A 107 5.20 -13.46 17.02
CA ARG A 107 3.96 -13.84 16.34
C ARG A 107 2.89 -14.10 17.39
N ASN A 108 1.68 -13.59 17.13
CA ASN A 108 0.53 -13.89 17.97
C ASN A 108 0.38 -15.42 18.09
N PRO A 109 0.49 -16.00 19.31
CA PRO A 109 0.51 -17.45 19.51
C PRO A 109 -0.80 -18.12 19.07
N ASN A 110 -1.89 -17.38 19.13
CA ASN A 110 -3.22 -17.82 18.73
C ASN A 110 -3.52 -17.55 17.24
N LYS A 111 -2.56 -16.99 16.49
CA LYS A 111 -2.71 -16.61 15.07
C LYS A 111 -3.95 -15.76 14.81
N LEU A 112 -4.35 -14.91 15.77
CA LEU A 112 -5.54 -14.07 15.66
C LEU A 112 -5.33 -12.95 14.64
N TYR A 113 -5.65 -13.26 13.38
CA TYR A 113 -5.66 -12.32 12.26
C TYR A 113 -7.07 -11.83 11.94
N LYS A 114 -7.19 -10.78 11.10
CA LYS A 114 -8.47 -10.17 10.65
C LYS A 114 -9.59 -11.18 10.36
N LYS A 115 -9.28 -12.29 9.66
CA LYS A 115 -10.25 -13.36 9.34
C LYS A 115 -10.97 -13.96 10.55
N HIS A 116 -10.36 -13.97 11.73
CA HIS A 116 -10.97 -14.49 12.96
C HIS A 116 -11.99 -13.50 13.56
N PHE A 117 -11.91 -12.23 13.17
CA PHE A 117 -12.81 -11.17 13.62
C PHE A 117 -13.94 -10.91 12.62
N ASN A 118 -13.81 -11.33 11.36
CA ASN A 118 -14.87 -11.16 10.34
C ASN A 118 -16.25 -11.67 10.81
N PRO A 119 -16.39 -12.89 11.40
CA PRO A 119 -17.71 -13.35 11.85
C PRO A 119 -18.31 -12.47 12.95
N LYS A 120 -17.47 -11.85 13.79
CA LYS A 120 -17.94 -10.91 14.82
C LYS A 120 -18.41 -9.60 14.19
N ALA A 121 -17.73 -9.11 13.16
CA ALA A 121 -18.15 -7.93 12.41
C ALA A 121 -19.47 -8.17 11.68
N GLU A 122 -19.64 -9.34 11.05
CA GLU A 122 -20.90 -9.76 10.41
C GLU A 122 -22.05 -9.77 11.43
N ALA A 123 -21.86 -10.39 12.60
CA ALA A 123 -22.88 -10.40 13.65
C ALA A 123 -23.25 -9.00 14.17
N ILE A 124 -22.32 -8.03 14.17
CA ILE A 124 -22.62 -6.63 14.52
C ILE A 124 -23.50 -6.00 13.44
N ILE A 125 -23.18 -6.21 12.17
CA ILE A 125 -23.97 -5.69 11.03
C ILE A 125 -25.38 -6.29 11.04
N GLU A 126 -25.51 -7.61 11.27
CA GLU A 126 -26.83 -8.27 11.37
C GLU A 126 -27.65 -7.76 12.55
N LYS A 127 -27.01 -7.43 13.68
CA LYS A 127 -27.69 -6.87 14.86
C LYS A 127 -28.16 -5.43 14.64
N TYR A 128 -27.45 -4.66 13.82
CA TYR A 128 -27.73 -3.23 13.55
C TYR A 128 -27.81 -2.99 12.03
N PRO A 129 -28.89 -3.47 11.36
CA PRO A 129 -28.99 -3.40 9.90
C PRO A 129 -29.16 -1.97 9.36
N ASP A 130 -29.78 -1.09 10.14
CA ASP A 130 -30.08 0.29 9.76
C ASP A 130 -29.12 1.26 10.48
N ALA A 131 -27.83 1.21 10.11
CA ALA A 131 -26.83 2.11 10.67
C ALA A 131 -27.09 3.57 10.27
N GLU A 132 -26.93 4.51 11.21
CA GLU A 132 -26.96 5.92 10.89
C GLU A 132 -25.84 6.27 9.90
N GLU A 133 -26.12 7.20 8.99
CA GLU A 133 -25.13 7.68 8.03
C GLU A 133 -23.88 8.22 8.78
N PRO A 134 -22.66 8.08 8.26
CA PRO A 134 -21.48 8.72 8.85
C PRO A 134 -21.36 10.19 8.39
N TYR A 135 -20.87 11.07 9.27
CA TYR A 135 -20.46 12.41 8.83
C TYR A 135 -19.17 12.25 8.02
N LEU A 136 -19.17 12.74 6.78
CA LEU A 136 -18.03 12.64 5.87
C LEU A 136 -17.48 14.02 5.58
N GLU A 137 -16.17 14.15 5.41
CA GLU A 137 -15.50 15.41 5.07
C GLU A 137 -16.15 16.08 3.83
N THR A 138 -16.49 15.28 2.81
CA THR A 138 -17.18 15.73 1.59
C THR A 138 -18.59 16.29 1.80
N ARG A 139 -19.23 16.03 2.96
CA ARG A 139 -20.62 16.44 3.26
C ARG A 139 -20.78 17.00 4.67
N LYS A 140 -19.69 17.42 5.31
CA LYS A 140 -19.67 17.88 6.72
C LYS A 140 -20.61 19.07 6.97
N ASP A 141 -20.84 19.89 5.96
CA ASP A 141 -21.71 21.07 6.02
C ASP A 141 -23.16 20.77 5.66
N THR A 142 -23.52 19.53 5.32
CA THR A 142 -24.90 19.16 4.98
C THR A 142 -25.69 18.89 6.27
N PRO A 143 -26.71 19.70 6.61
CA PRO A 143 -27.54 19.47 7.80
C PRO A 143 -28.28 18.15 7.65
N ARG A 144 -28.29 17.33 8.70
CA ARG A 144 -29.17 16.15 8.73
C ARG A 144 -30.56 16.56 9.17
N GLY A 145 -31.58 16.06 8.48
CA GLY A 145 -32.96 16.15 8.94
C GLY A 145 -33.06 15.47 10.30
N GLY A 146 -33.53 16.23 11.31
CA GLY A 146 -33.86 15.72 12.64
C GLY A 146 -35.17 14.97 12.66
#